data_AF-A0A1Y9HDM5-F1
#
_entry.id   AF-A0A1Y9HDM5-F1
#
_cell.length_a   1.000
_cell.length_b   1.000
_cell.length_c   1.000
_cell.angle_alpha   90.00
_cell.angle_beta   90.00
_cell.angle_gamma   90.00
#
_symmetry.space_group_name_H-M   'P 1'
#
loop_
_entity.id
_entity.type
_entity.pdbx_description
1 polymer ?
#
loop_
_entity_poly.entity_id
_entity_poly.type
_entity_poly.pdbx_seq_one_letter_code
_entity_poly.pdbx_strand_id
1 'polypeptide(L)'
;MKKVMIPSLDMKKSISVKVDSDLTLLLSSGVYEIKKMEPRWRFRRPIIIFCLFLTIAGIIGFGYYCPDQVCALSRRDSTSSAGLGMSSGSSGLELTAGYEHDNLGKPVQQNLLANPGLSYEEVLNDDFQFDMNAHDVMVFLHIQKTGGTSFGKHLVRDLDLKRPCTCQRKKKRCYCFRPHRNENWLFSRYSTGWKCGLHADWTELTGCVDQELDKNEGETAKRRYFYITLLREPIARYLSEFRHVQRGATWKNARHWCLGRHATPDELPPCYNGANWNGVALDEFAGCESNLAANRQTRMLADLALVGCYNKTYMPGAERTVSCWPAPSAT
;
A
#
# COMPACT_ATOMS: atom_id res chain seq x y z
N MET A 1 21.80 12.51 62.33
CA MET A 1 20.69 13.42 61.96
C MET A 1 20.39 13.27 60.47
N LYS A 2 19.16 13.55 60.08
CA LYS A 2 18.47 13.14 58.85
C LYS A 2 19.06 13.71 57.55
N LYS A 3 18.87 12.97 56.44
CA LYS A 3 19.03 13.41 55.04
C LYS A 3 18.29 14.73 54.78
N VAL A 4 18.86 15.59 53.94
CA VAL A 4 18.09 16.36 52.95
C VAL A 4 18.90 16.41 51.64
N MET A 5 18.42 15.67 50.63
CA MET A 5 18.73 15.90 49.22
C MET A 5 17.88 17.07 48.74
N ILE A 6 18.49 18.03 48.04
CA ILE A 6 17.80 19.05 47.26
C ILE A 6 17.95 18.66 45.78
N PRO A 7 16.86 18.46 45.01
CA PRO A 7 16.95 18.16 43.60
C PRO A 7 17.06 19.48 42.79
N SER A 8 17.98 19.52 41.82
CA SER A 8 18.02 20.58 40.82
C SER A 8 16.99 20.28 39.74
N LEU A 9 16.00 21.17 39.59
CA LEU A 9 14.93 21.11 38.60
C LEU A 9 15.48 21.33 37.19
N ASP A 10 15.24 20.37 36.30
CA ASP A 10 15.55 20.46 34.86
C ASP A 10 14.37 21.16 34.15
N MET A 11 14.64 22.32 33.57
CA MET A 11 13.63 23.19 32.96
C MET A 11 13.22 22.63 31.58
N LYS A 12 12.12 21.87 31.51
CA LYS A 12 11.52 21.40 30.26
C LYS A 12 11.03 22.59 29.42
N LYS A 13 11.76 22.94 28.37
CA LYS A 13 11.29 23.86 27.33
C LYS A 13 10.24 23.15 26.47
N SER A 14 8.97 23.51 26.62
CA SER A 14 7.88 23.05 25.76
C SER A 14 7.86 23.86 24.46
N ILE A 15 7.74 23.16 23.33
CA ILE A 15 7.48 23.77 22.01
C ILE A 15 6.02 23.48 21.71
N SER A 16 5.17 24.50 21.69
CA SER A 16 3.78 24.38 21.26
C SER A 16 3.71 24.49 19.74
N VAL A 17 3.31 23.42 19.06
CA VAL A 17 2.89 23.48 17.65
C VAL A 17 1.39 23.74 17.66
N LYS A 18 0.97 24.85 17.03
CA LYS A 18 -0.44 25.19 16.88
C LYS A 18 -1.00 24.31 15.75
N VAL A 19 -1.90 23.40 16.09
CA VAL A 19 -2.58 22.50 15.15
C VAL A 19 -4.03 22.97 15.05
N ASP A 20 -4.56 23.00 13.83
CA ASP A 20 -5.92 23.47 13.53
C ASP A 20 -6.99 22.70 14.30
N SER A 21 -8.04 23.44 14.63
CA SER A 21 -9.09 23.14 15.61
C SER A 21 -9.80 21.79 15.40
N ASP A 22 -9.87 21.30 14.16
CA ASP A 22 -10.64 20.09 13.81
C ASP A 22 -9.90 18.77 14.14
N LEU A 23 -8.57 18.81 14.29
CA LEU A 23 -7.80 17.62 14.68
C LEU A 23 -7.77 17.41 16.20
N THR A 24 -8.18 18.44 16.96
CA THR A 24 -8.14 18.43 18.44
C THR A 24 -9.27 17.59 19.04
N LEU A 25 -10.35 17.35 18.30
CA LEU A 25 -11.46 16.49 18.72
C LEU A 25 -11.16 14.98 18.62
N LEU A 26 -10.12 14.59 17.88
CA LEU A 26 -9.77 13.17 17.65
C LEU A 26 -8.69 12.64 18.60
N LEU A 27 -8.15 13.47 19.48
CA LEU A 27 -7.16 13.06 20.46
C LEU A 27 -7.83 12.99 21.84
N SER A 28 -8.45 11.84 22.11
CA SER A 28 -8.86 11.47 23.45
C SER A 28 -7.69 11.68 24.42
N SER A 29 -8.01 12.32 25.54
CA SER A 29 -7.14 12.77 26.61
C SER A 29 -6.44 11.60 27.32
N GLY A 30 -5.50 10.97 26.64
CA GLY A 30 -4.49 10.08 27.20
C GLY A 30 -3.13 10.72 27.02
N VAL A 31 -2.44 11.02 28.11
CA VAL A 31 -1.05 11.49 28.07
C VAL A 31 -0.18 10.35 27.55
N TYR A 32 0.11 10.35 26.25
CA TYR A 32 1.13 9.47 25.69
C TYR A 32 2.51 10.06 26.02
N GLU A 33 3.23 9.44 26.97
CA GLU A 33 4.67 9.64 27.03
C GLU A 33 5.30 9.02 25.79
N ILE A 34 5.65 9.87 24.82
CA ILE A 34 6.52 9.49 23.70
C ILE A 34 7.87 9.12 24.30
N LYS A 35 8.11 7.82 24.50
CA LYS A 35 9.44 7.32 24.87
C LYS A 35 10.37 7.63 23.70
N LYS A 36 11.13 8.72 23.83
CA LYS A 36 12.15 9.14 22.87
C LYS A 36 13.07 7.95 22.63
N MET A 37 13.04 7.39 21.42
CA MET A 37 14.04 6.38 21.03
C MET A 37 15.41 6.99 21.24
N GLU A 38 16.21 6.39 22.13
CA GLU A 38 17.61 6.77 22.22
C GLU A 38 18.26 6.50 20.86
N PRO A 39 18.84 7.52 20.20
CA PRO A 39 19.63 7.27 19.02
C PRO A 39 20.78 6.37 19.45
N ARG A 40 20.96 5.22 18.78
CA ARG A 40 22.15 4.35 18.91
C ARG A 40 23.37 5.07 18.34
N TRP A 41 23.75 6.17 18.99
CA TRP A 41 24.85 7.07 18.68
C TRP A 41 26.16 6.61 19.33
N ARG A 42 26.18 5.41 19.94
CA ARG A 42 27.42 4.79 20.43
C ARG A 42 28.20 4.06 19.33
N PHE A 43 27.52 3.52 18.32
CA PHE A 43 28.16 2.75 17.24
C PHE A 43 28.45 3.55 15.95
N ARG A 44 27.96 4.80 15.84
CA ARG A 44 28.18 5.67 14.67
C ARG A 44 29.37 6.63 14.81
N ARG A 45 29.89 6.85 16.02
CA ARG A 45 31.07 7.68 16.28
C ARG A 45 32.33 7.21 15.52
N PRO A 46 32.70 5.92 15.52
CA PRO A 46 33.91 5.50 14.80
C PRO A 46 33.77 5.61 13.28
N ILE A 47 32.55 5.43 12.74
CA ILE A 47 32.29 5.52 11.30
C ILE A 47 32.43 6.95 10.79
N ILE A 48 31.90 7.94 11.52
CA ILE A 48 32.03 9.35 11.15
C ILE A 48 33.49 9.81 11.21
N ILE A 49 34.23 9.39 12.24
CA ILE A 49 35.66 9.69 12.39
C ILE A 49 36.46 9.04 11.24
N PHE A 50 36.15 7.78 10.90
CA PHE A 50 36.79 7.09 9.79
C PHE A 50 36.49 7.76 8.43
N CYS A 51 35.26 8.17 8.18
CA CYS A 51 34.90 8.91 6.97
C CYS A 51 35.61 10.27 6.90
N LEU A 52 35.70 11.01 8.01
CA LEU A 52 36.45 12.27 8.08
C LEU A 52 37.93 12.05 7.80
N PHE A 53 38.53 11.00 8.37
CA PHE A 53 39.92 10.64 8.12
C PHE A 53 40.15 10.31 6.64
N LEU A 54 39.26 9.53 6.01
CA LEU A 54 39.34 9.22 4.58
C LEU A 54 39.19 10.46 3.70
N THR A 55 38.31 11.41 4.06
CA THR A 55 38.19 12.67 3.31
C THR A 55 39.42 13.55 3.44
N ILE A 56 40.01 13.65 4.64
CA ILE A 56 41.22 14.44 4.86
C ILE A 56 42.42 13.78 4.18
N ALA A 57 42.58 12.46 4.30
CA ALA A 57 43.61 11.71 3.59
C ALA A 57 43.42 11.79 2.07
N GLY A 58 42.18 11.82 1.59
CA GLY A 58 41.86 12.05 0.18
C GLY A 58 42.25 13.47 -0.28
N ILE A 59 41.96 14.50 0.50
CA ILE A 59 42.33 15.89 0.19
C ILE A 59 43.86 16.07 0.22
N ILE A 60 44.53 15.49 1.21
CA ILE A 60 46.00 15.54 1.30
C ILE A 60 46.64 14.72 0.18
N GLY A 61 46.13 13.53 -0.11
CA GLY A 61 46.61 12.66 -1.18
C GLY A 61 46.41 13.27 -2.56
N PHE A 62 45.21 13.79 -2.87
CA PHE A 62 44.95 14.50 -4.12
C PHE A 62 45.71 15.82 -4.20
N GLY A 63 45.85 16.55 -3.08
CA GLY A 63 46.62 17.81 -3.03
C GLY A 63 48.12 17.62 -3.18
N TYR A 64 48.68 16.47 -2.81
CA TYR A 64 50.10 16.17 -2.96
C TYR A 64 50.47 15.66 -4.37
N TYR A 65 49.50 15.09 -5.09
CA TYR A 65 49.70 14.53 -6.45
C TYR A 65 49.12 15.39 -7.58
N CYS A 66 48.41 16.49 -7.29
CA CYS A 66 47.97 17.45 -8.29
C CYS A 66 48.96 18.63 -8.40
N PRO A 67 49.82 18.70 -9.44
CA PRO A 67 50.56 19.90 -9.75
C PRO A 67 49.61 21.03 -10.19
N ASP A 68 49.95 22.27 -9.83
CA ASP A 68 49.17 23.53 -9.90
C ASP A 68 48.59 23.94 -11.28
N GLN A 69 47.75 23.10 -11.89
CA GLN A 69 46.97 23.50 -13.05
C GLN A 69 45.58 22.81 -13.01
N VAL A 70 44.58 23.63 -12.66
CA VAL A 70 43.14 23.50 -12.99
C VAL A 70 42.26 22.60 -12.09
N CYS A 71 41.56 23.23 -11.15
CA CYS A 71 40.23 22.82 -10.68
C CYS A 71 39.46 24.05 -10.13
N ALA A 72 39.15 25.00 -10.99
CA ALA A 72 38.20 26.07 -10.67
C ALA A 72 36.76 25.57 -10.95
N LEU A 73 35.95 25.46 -9.90
CA LEU A 73 34.48 25.34 -10.01
C LEU A 73 33.95 26.63 -10.66
N SER A 74 33.63 26.59 -11.95
CA SER A 74 33.08 27.74 -12.66
C SER A 74 31.55 27.76 -12.56
N ARG A 75 31.05 28.86 -12.01
CA ARG A 75 29.65 29.30 -11.96
C ARG A 75 29.28 29.87 -13.32
N ARG A 76 28.10 29.54 -13.87
CA ARG A 76 27.57 30.21 -15.06
C ARG A 76 26.08 30.54 -14.86
N ASP A 77 25.80 31.85 -14.81
CA ASP A 77 24.47 32.44 -14.92
C ASP A 77 24.13 32.74 -16.39
N SER A 78 22.84 32.59 -16.69
CA SER A 78 21.94 33.36 -17.58
C SER A 78 22.39 33.82 -18.98
N THR A 79 21.60 33.49 -20.01
CA THR A 79 20.95 34.49 -20.90
C THR A 79 19.80 33.90 -21.73
N SER A 80 18.68 34.62 -21.63
CA SER A 80 17.44 34.73 -22.41
C SER A 80 17.47 34.64 -23.95
N SER A 81 16.36 34.14 -24.52
CA SER A 81 15.77 34.65 -25.77
C SER A 81 14.25 34.41 -25.80
N ALA A 82 13.52 35.42 -26.30
CA ALA A 82 12.10 35.66 -26.13
C ALA A 82 11.25 35.36 -27.39
N GLY A 83 9.92 35.33 -27.21
CA GLY A 83 8.88 35.65 -28.20
C GLY A 83 8.00 34.45 -28.64
N LEU A 84 6.68 34.53 -28.88
CA LEU A 84 5.65 35.59 -28.97
C LEU A 84 4.24 34.95 -29.09
N GLY A 85 3.17 35.67 -28.70
CA GLY A 85 1.75 35.60 -29.16
C GLY A 85 0.79 34.55 -28.54
N MET A 86 -0.19 34.89 -27.67
CA MET A 86 -1.60 35.39 -27.87
C MET A 86 -2.53 34.37 -28.56
N SER A 87 -3.77 34.05 -28.16
CA SER A 87 -4.86 34.82 -27.51
C SER A 87 -6.05 33.96 -27.00
N SER A 88 -6.70 34.44 -25.92
CA SER A 88 -8.14 34.48 -25.55
C SER A 88 -9.15 33.33 -25.78
N GLY A 89 -9.95 33.03 -24.73
CA GLY A 89 -11.31 32.49 -24.83
C GLY A 89 -11.92 32.08 -23.49
N SER A 90 -12.82 32.89 -22.93
CA SER A 90 -13.54 32.70 -21.66
C SER A 90 -14.93 32.11 -21.89
N SER A 91 -15.41 31.21 -21.02
CA SER A 91 -16.78 31.26 -20.48
C SER A 91 -17.02 30.13 -19.47
N GLY A 92 -17.39 30.51 -18.24
CA GLY A 92 -17.99 29.61 -17.27
C GLY A 92 -19.49 29.40 -17.54
N LEU A 93 -20.03 28.30 -17.04
CA LEU A 93 -21.46 28.15 -16.78
C LEU A 93 -21.66 27.17 -15.61
N GLU A 94 -22.20 27.70 -14.52
CA GLU A 94 -22.85 26.95 -13.44
C GLU A 94 -24.17 26.36 -13.95
N LEU A 95 -24.49 25.11 -13.57
CA LEU A 95 -25.89 24.69 -13.47
C LEU A 95 -26.05 23.63 -12.37
N THR A 96 -26.68 24.06 -11.28
CA THR A 96 -27.34 23.25 -10.27
C THR A 96 -28.60 22.59 -10.82
N ALA A 97 -28.83 21.29 -10.53
CA ALA A 97 -30.09 20.71 -10.04
C ALA A 97 -30.21 19.21 -10.38
N GLY A 98 -30.65 18.41 -9.39
CA GLY A 98 -31.19 17.06 -9.60
C GLY A 98 -30.54 15.98 -8.74
N TYR A 99 -30.79 16.00 -7.42
CA TYR A 99 -30.50 14.86 -6.55
C TYR A 99 -31.65 13.86 -6.68
N GLU A 100 -31.57 12.93 -7.66
CA GLU A 100 -32.33 11.69 -7.59
C GLU A 100 -31.57 10.71 -6.70
N HIS A 101 -32.29 10.17 -5.72
CA HIS A 101 -31.75 9.22 -4.75
C HIS A 101 -31.66 7.83 -5.42
N ASP A 102 -30.60 7.62 -6.20
CA ASP A 102 -30.30 6.30 -6.74
C ASP A 102 -29.94 5.36 -5.58
N ASN A 103 -30.73 4.31 -5.42
CA ASN A 103 -30.56 3.26 -4.41
C ASN A 103 -29.38 2.32 -4.76
N LEU A 104 -28.25 2.87 -5.19
CA LEU A 104 -27.03 2.14 -5.54
C LEU A 104 -26.21 1.92 -4.27
N GLY A 105 -26.37 0.77 -3.62
CA GLY A 105 -25.60 0.45 -2.42
C GLY A 105 -26.18 -0.61 -1.48
N LYS A 106 -27.32 -1.23 -1.79
CA LYS A 106 -27.76 -2.40 -1.03
C LYS A 106 -26.99 -3.64 -1.50
N PRO A 107 -26.32 -4.38 -0.60
CA PRO A 107 -25.69 -5.64 -0.98
C PRO A 107 -26.76 -6.63 -1.48
N VAL A 108 -26.49 -7.23 -2.65
CA VAL A 108 -27.25 -8.36 -3.19
C VAL A 108 -27.17 -9.52 -2.20
N GLN A 109 -28.27 -10.27 -2.09
CA GLN A 109 -28.54 -11.32 -1.11
C GLN A 109 -27.29 -12.07 -0.62
N GLN A 110 -27.09 -11.99 0.70
CA GLN A 110 -26.02 -12.56 1.54
C GLN A 110 -25.84 -14.09 1.45
N ASN A 111 -26.50 -14.78 0.53
CA ASN A 111 -26.54 -16.25 0.47
C ASN A 111 -25.42 -16.87 -0.40
N LEU A 112 -24.54 -16.08 -1.02
CA LEU A 112 -23.42 -16.60 -1.83
C LEU A 112 -22.01 -16.27 -1.29
N LEU A 113 -21.89 -15.41 -0.28
CA LEU A 113 -20.61 -15.09 0.36
C LEU A 113 -20.65 -15.56 1.82
N ALA A 114 -20.01 -16.69 2.09
CA ALA A 114 -20.09 -17.38 3.38
C ALA A 114 -19.50 -16.60 4.57
N ASN A 115 -18.81 -15.46 4.37
CA ASN A 115 -18.31 -14.60 5.44
C ASN A 115 -17.92 -13.20 4.90
N PRO A 116 -18.80 -12.19 4.92
CA PRO A 116 -18.53 -10.86 4.34
C PRO A 116 -17.46 -10.03 5.06
N GLY A 117 -16.75 -10.57 6.05
CA GLY A 117 -15.85 -9.80 6.92
C GLY A 117 -16.63 -8.93 7.90
N LEU A 118 -15.90 -8.17 8.72
CA LEU A 118 -16.47 -7.28 9.74
C LEU A 118 -16.82 -5.93 9.10
N SER A 119 -17.96 -5.35 9.49
CA SER A 119 -18.39 -4.04 8.96
C SER A 119 -17.56 -2.89 9.55
N TYR A 120 -17.47 -1.75 8.86
CA TYR A 120 -16.74 -0.58 9.37
C TYR A 120 -17.28 -0.09 10.72
N GLU A 121 -18.61 -0.10 10.88
CA GLU A 121 -19.28 0.29 12.13
C GLU A 121 -18.97 -0.68 13.29
N GLU A 122 -18.84 -1.98 13.02
CA GLU A 122 -18.41 -2.96 14.02
C GLU A 122 -16.98 -2.69 14.49
N VAL A 123 -16.10 -2.21 13.60
CA VAL A 123 -14.70 -1.89 13.92
C VAL A 123 -14.58 -0.61 14.75
N LEU A 124 -15.48 0.35 14.56
CA LEU A 124 -15.50 1.62 15.31
C LEU A 124 -16.10 1.49 16.71
N ASN A 125 -16.78 0.39 17.01
CA ASN A 125 -17.37 0.19 18.34
C ASN A 125 -16.27 -0.12 19.36
N ASP A 126 -16.29 0.54 20.53
CA ASP A 126 -15.20 0.50 21.53
C ASP A 126 -14.91 -0.91 22.09
N ASP A 127 -15.88 -1.83 22.00
CA ASP A 127 -15.76 -3.22 22.44
C ASP A 127 -15.04 -4.14 21.42
N PHE A 128 -14.63 -3.60 20.27
CA PHE A 128 -14.09 -4.40 19.18
C PHE A 128 -12.56 -4.58 19.30
N GLN A 129 -12.16 -5.71 19.87
CA GLN A 129 -10.75 -6.09 20.03
C GLN A 129 -10.39 -7.31 19.16
N PHE A 130 -9.20 -7.27 18.57
CA PHE A 130 -8.61 -8.41 17.87
C PHE A 130 -8.14 -9.46 18.89
N ASP A 131 -8.73 -10.64 18.87
CA ASP A 131 -8.38 -11.73 19.78
C ASP A 131 -7.42 -12.73 19.13
N MET A 132 -6.13 -12.55 19.47
CA MET A 132 -5.04 -13.43 19.04
C MET A 132 -5.16 -14.87 19.57
N ASN A 133 -5.81 -15.09 20.71
CA ASN A 133 -5.94 -16.41 21.34
C ASN A 133 -7.13 -17.20 20.79
N ALA A 134 -8.17 -16.50 20.32
CA ALA A 134 -9.31 -17.08 19.62
C ALA A 134 -8.96 -17.43 18.16
N HIS A 135 -9.86 -17.14 17.23
CA HIS A 135 -9.78 -17.53 15.80
C HIS A 135 -9.78 -16.32 14.86
N ASP A 136 -9.46 -15.13 15.37
CA ASP A 136 -9.40 -13.91 14.55
C ASP A 136 -8.20 -13.96 13.61
N VAL A 137 -8.41 -13.56 12.36
CA VAL A 137 -7.39 -13.56 11.31
C VAL A 137 -7.34 -12.22 10.61
N MET A 138 -6.17 -11.62 10.60
CA MET A 138 -5.88 -10.44 9.79
C MET A 138 -5.55 -10.86 8.36
N VAL A 139 -6.21 -10.28 7.36
CA VAL A 139 -6.01 -10.58 5.94
C VAL A 139 -5.48 -9.35 5.24
N PHE A 140 -4.25 -9.42 4.72
CA PHE A 140 -3.63 -8.31 4.00
C PHE A 140 -3.86 -8.41 2.49
N LEU A 141 -4.79 -7.59 1.98
CA LEU A 141 -5.05 -7.40 0.56
C LEU A 141 -3.97 -6.48 -0.03
N HIS A 142 -3.01 -7.08 -0.73
CA HIS A 142 -1.86 -6.35 -1.27
C HIS A 142 -2.09 -5.88 -2.70
N ILE A 143 -2.54 -4.63 -2.86
CA ILE A 143 -2.66 -3.98 -4.16
C ILE A 143 -1.28 -3.63 -4.72
N GLN A 144 -1.06 -3.85 -6.01
CA GLN A 144 0.22 -3.55 -6.65
C GLN A 144 0.56 -2.06 -6.49
N LYS A 145 1.84 -1.80 -6.15
CA LYS A 145 2.48 -0.48 -6.16
C LYS A 145 2.00 0.52 -5.10
N THR A 146 1.28 0.05 -4.09
CA THR A 146 0.84 0.86 -2.93
C THR A 146 1.81 0.82 -1.74
N GLY A 147 3.02 0.28 -1.92
CA GLY A 147 3.99 0.14 -0.83
C GLY A 147 3.81 -1.13 0.03
N GLY A 148 2.89 -2.02 -0.34
CA GLY A 148 2.58 -3.24 0.42
C GLY A 148 3.75 -4.22 0.63
N THR A 149 4.84 -4.10 -0.14
CA THR A 149 6.09 -4.83 0.16
C THR A 149 6.76 -4.38 1.45
N SER A 150 6.73 -3.07 1.76
CA SER A 150 7.29 -2.56 3.01
C SER A 150 6.35 -2.89 4.17
N PHE A 151 5.07 -2.56 4.02
CA PHE A 151 4.06 -2.80 5.04
C PHE A 151 3.92 -4.28 5.41
N GLY A 152 3.87 -5.18 4.42
CA GLY A 152 3.84 -6.60 4.70
C GLY A 152 5.08 -7.13 5.44
N LYS A 153 6.25 -6.49 5.30
CA LYS A 153 7.43 -6.84 6.11
C LYS A 153 7.28 -6.36 7.55
N HIS A 154 6.71 -5.17 7.76
CA HIS A 154 6.42 -4.66 9.10
C HIS A 154 5.44 -5.59 9.84
N LEU A 155 4.38 -6.06 9.18
CA LEU A 155 3.41 -7.00 9.77
C LEU A 155 4.04 -8.29 10.32
N VAL A 156 5.12 -8.78 9.72
CA VAL A 156 5.75 -10.05 10.12
C VAL A 156 7.05 -9.87 10.92
N ARG A 157 7.51 -8.63 11.16
CA ARG A 157 8.82 -8.37 11.82
C ARG A 157 8.78 -7.37 12.96
N ASP A 158 7.88 -6.40 12.90
CA ASP A 158 7.97 -5.19 13.72
C ASP A 158 6.80 -5.01 14.67
N LEU A 159 5.88 -5.99 14.73
CA LEU A 159 4.82 -6.03 15.74
C LEU A 159 5.35 -6.63 17.05
N ASP A 160 4.94 -6.04 18.17
CA ASP A 160 5.21 -6.57 19.51
C ASP A 160 4.17 -7.65 19.85
N LEU A 161 4.59 -8.91 19.77
CA LEU A 161 3.72 -10.08 19.90
C LEU A 161 4.23 -11.00 20.99
N LYS A 162 3.32 -11.61 21.77
CA LYS A 162 3.65 -12.66 22.75
C LYS A 162 4.48 -13.80 22.12
N ARG A 163 4.12 -14.17 20.89
CA ARG A 163 4.88 -15.10 20.03
C ARG A 163 5.20 -14.40 18.71
N PRO A 164 6.44 -13.93 18.50
CA PRO A 164 6.85 -13.30 17.24
C PRO A 164 6.78 -14.28 16.06
N CYS A 165 6.64 -13.75 14.84
CA CYS A 165 6.72 -14.57 13.64
C CYS A 165 8.14 -15.11 13.41
N THR A 166 8.26 -16.35 12.96
CA THR A 166 9.54 -16.99 12.65
C THR A 166 9.87 -16.87 11.16
N CYS A 167 10.80 -15.98 10.81
CA CYS A 167 11.25 -15.75 9.43
C CYS A 167 12.59 -16.45 9.13
N GLN A 168 12.61 -17.38 8.16
CA GLN A 168 13.87 -18.02 7.73
C GLN A 168 14.61 -17.14 6.71
N ARG A 169 15.92 -16.89 6.88
CA ARG A 169 16.69 -16.00 5.97
C ARG A 169 16.64 -16.39 4.48
N LYS A 170 16.53 -17.68 4.18
CA LYS A 170 16.47 -18.20 2.80
C LYS A 170 15.07 -18.21 2.20
N LYS A 171 14.02 -18.07 3.01
CA LYS A 171 12.63 -18.10 2.55
C LYS A 171 12.02 -16.71 2.65
N LYS A 172 11.24 -16.32 1.64
CA LYS A 172 10.49 -15.07 1.70
C LYS A 172 9.34 -15.14 2.71
N ARG A 173 8.90 -16.34 3.08
CA ARG A 173 7.77 -16.61 3.96
C ARG A 173 8.21 -16.80 5.41
N CYS A 174 7.43 -16.25 6.33
CA CYS A 174 7.55 -16.36 7.78
C CYS A 174 6.38 -17.19 8.33
N TYR A 175 6.58 -17.82 9.48
CA TYR A 175 5.53 -18.53 10.20
C TYR A 175 4.97 -17.62 11.28
N CYS A 176 3.73 -17.16 11.12
CA CYS A 176 3.05 -16.24 12.04
C CYS A 176 1.93 -16.99 12.77
N PHE A 177 2.34 -17.78 13.76
CA PHE A 177 1.43 -18.64 14.51
C PHE A 177 0.91 -17.97 15.78
N ARG A 178 -0.26 -18.40 16.23
CA ARG A 178 -0.85 -17.98 17.51
C ARG A 178 0.07 -18.34 18.69
N PRO A 179 -0.04 -17.66 19.85
CA PRO A 179 0.80 -17.92 21.02
C PRO A 179 0.74 -19.36 21.52
N HIS A 180 -0.45 -19.97 21.49
CA HIS A 180 -0.70 -21.28 22.11
C HIS A 180 -0.96 -22.41 21.10
N ARG A 181 -1.07 -22.11 19.80
CA ARG A 181 -1.45 -23.06 18.74
C ARG A 181 -0.66 -22.81 17.46
N ASN A 182 -0.57 -23.80 16.57
CA ASN A 182 0.12 -23.67 15.28
C ASN A 182 -0.81 -23.22 14.14
N GLU A 183 -1.79 -22.38 14.47
CA GLU A 183 -2.72 -21.74 13.55
C GLU A 183 -2.22 -20.36 13.13
N ASN A 184 -2.55 -19.92 11.92
CA ASN A 184 -2.13 -18.61 11.42
C ASN A 184 -3.09 -17.53 11.88
N TRP A 185 -2.57 -16.47 12.52
CA TRP A 185 -3.35 -15.26 12.80
C TRP A 185 -3.27 -14.21 11.69
N LEU A 186 -2.35 -14.39 10.73
CA LEU A 186 -2.12 -13.48 9.61
C LEU A 186 -2.15 -14.22 8.29
N PHE A 187 -3.03 -13.81 7.38
CA PHE A 187 -3.06 -14.23 5.99
C PHE A 187 -2.47 -13.13 5.10
N SER A 188 -1.30 -13.40 4.52
CA SER A 188 -0.58 -12.43 3.70
C SER A 188 0.46 -13.12 2.80
N ARG A 189 0.98 -12.38 1.81
CA ARG A 189 2.14 -12.81 1.01
C ARG A 189 3.30 -13.33 1.86
N TYR A 190 3.59 -12.70 2.99
CA TYR A 190 4.75 -13.01 3.81
C TYR A 190 4.49 -14.03 4.93
N SER A 191 3.23 -14.40 5.19
CA SER A 191 2.87 -15.45 6.15
C SER A 191 2.41 -16.73 5.46
N THR A 192 1.31 -16.68 4.70
CA THR A 192 0.71 -17.85 4.04
C THR A 192 1.18 -18.00 2.59
N GLY A 193 1.61 -16.91 1.96
CA GLY A 193 1.97 -16.85 0.54
C GLY A 193 0.81 -16.42 -0.35
N TRP A 194 0.89 -16.73 -1.64
CA TRP A 194 -0.16 -16.41 -2.62
C TRP A 194 -1.16 -17.58 -2.79
N LYS A 195 -1.71 -18.07 -1.67
CA LYS A 195 -2.59 -19.25 -1.66
C LYS A 195 -3.87 -19.04 -2.49
N CYS A 196 -4.45 -17.85 -2.39
CA CYS A 196 -5.63 -17.46 -3.16
C CYS A 196 -5.35 -16.87 -4.54
N GLY A 197 -4.08 -16.77 -4.95
CA GLY A 197 -3.68 -16.16 -6.21
C GLY A 197 -2.64 -15.05 -6.01
N LEU A 198 -1.88 -14.79 -7.07
CA LEU A 198 -0.90 -13.70 -7.08
C LEU A 198 -1.62 -12.35 -7.04
N HIS A 199 -1.42 -11.59 -5.97
CA HIS A 199 -2.14 -10.32 -5.75
C HIS A 199 -3.66 -10.48 -5.81
N ALA A 200 -4.16 -11.51 -5.12
CA ALA A 200 -5.60 -11.77 -5.01
C ALA A 200 -6.38 -10.52 -4.56
N ASP A 201 -7.44 -10.19 -5.28
CA ASP A 201 -8.33 -9.07 -4.97
C ASP A 201 -9.41 -9.42 -3.92
N TRP A 202 -10.28 -8.46 -3.60
CA TRP A 202 -11.37 -8.64 -2.65
C TRP A 202 -12.30 -9.81 -3.02
N THR A 203 -12.65 -9.93 -4.30
CA THR A 203 -13.53 -10.99 -4.80
C THR A 203 -12.84 -12.36 -4.64
N GLU A 204 -11.55 -12.42 -4.94
CA GLU A 204 -10.76 -13.65 -4.81
C GLU A 204 -10.53 -14.06 -3.35
N LEU A 205 -10.19 -13.10 -2.48
CA LEU A 205 -9.85 -13.39 -1.09
C LEU A 205 -11.08 -13.83 -0.28
N THR A 206 -12.20 -13.13 -0.40
CA THR A 206 -13.42 -13.44 0.36
C THR A 206 -13.98 -14.83 -0.01
N GLY A 207 -13.82 -15.26 -1.26
CA GLY A 207 -14.20 -16.60 -1.71
C GLY A 207 -13.19 -17.72 -1.43
N CYS A 208 -12.01 -17.43 -0.87
CA CYS A 208 -10.90 -18.40 -0.81
C CYS A 208 -10.23 -18.55 0.57
N VAL A 209 -10.05 -17.45 1.33
CA VAL A 209 -9.19 -17.43 2.53
C VAL A 209 -9.61 -18.48 3.56
N ASP A 210 -10.92 -18.60 3.80
CA ASP A 210 -11.48 -19.53 4.79
C ASP A 210 -11.13 -20.98 4.49
N GLN A 211 -11.42 -21.42 3.26
CA GLN A 211 -11.10 -22.77 2.79
C GLN A 211 -9.59 -23.04 2.81
N GLU A 212 -8.76 -22.06 2.47
CA GLU A 212 -7.31 -22.24 2.48
C GLU A 212 -6.73 -22.32 3.90
N LEU A 213 -7.34 -21.66 4.88
CA LEU A 213 -6.94 -21.78 6.29
C LEU A 213 -7.34 -23.14 6.85
N ASP A 214 -8.57 -23.60 6.60
CA ASP A 214 -9.03 -24.93 7.00
C ASP A 214 -8.11 -26.04 6.46
N LYS A 215 -7.75 -25.97 5.17
CA LYS A 215 -6.83 -26.93 4.55
C LYS A 215 -5.43 -26.90 5.17
N ASN A 216 -4.95 -25.72 5.59
CA ASN A 216 -3.60 -25.59 6.15
C ASN A 216 -3.55 -25.99 7.63
N GLU A 217 -4.63 -25.82 8.37
CA GLU A 217 -4.73 -26.07 9.82
C GLU A 217 -5.28 -27.48 10.12
N GLY A 218 -6.00 -28.09 9.19
CA GLY A 218 -6.58 -29.43 9.34
C GLY A 218 -7.87 -29.46 10.16
N GLU A 219 -8.33 -28.30 10.63
CA GLU A 219 -9.53 -28.12 11.44
C GLU A 219 -10.37 -26.98 10.88
N THR A 220 -11.69 -27.16 10.88
CA THR A 220 -12.64 -26.11 10.56
C THR A 220 -12.89 -25.27 11.81
N ALA A 221 -12.67 -23.97 11.71
CA ALA A 221 -12.88 -23.05 12.82
C ALA A 221 -13.76 -21.88 12.38
N LYS A 222 -14.64 -21.43 13.26
CA LYS A 222 -15.39 -20.19 13.04
C LYS A 222 -14.44 -19.00 13.25
N ARG A 223 -13.96 -18.42 12.16
CA ARG A 223 -13.00 -17.30 12.16
C ARG A 223 -13.70 -15.96 11.92
N ARG A 224 -13.15 -14.89 12.48
CA ARG A 224 -13.48 -13.50 12.11
C ARG A 224 -12.33 -12.94 11.27
N TYR A 225 -12.65 -12.36 10.12
CA TYR A 225 -11.65 -11.86 9.18
C TYR A 225 -11.55 -10.34 9.21
N PHE A 226 -10.34 -9.84 9.44
CA PHE A 226 -10.00 -8.43 9.51
C PHE A 226 -9.20 -8.06 8.27
N TYR A 227 -9.90 -7.59 7.24
CA TYR A 227 -9.27 -7.21 6.00
C TYR A 227 -8.61 -5.84 6.13
N ILE A 228 -7.35 -5.78 5.74
CA ILE A 228 -6.56 -4.54 5.71
C ILE A 228 -5.89 -4.40 4.35
N THR A 229 -5.68 -3.15 3.94
CA THR A 229 -5.03 -2.82 2.67
C THR A 229 -4.21 -1.54 2.81
N LEU A 230 -3.44 -1.22 1.77
CA LEU A 230 -2.83 0.09 1.60
C LEU A 230 -3.27 0.69 0.28
N LEU A 231 -3.68 1.95 0.35
CA LEU A 231 -3.97 2.78 -0.81
C LEU A 231 -2.82 3.73 -1.10
N ARG A 232 -2.78 4.23 -2.33
CA ARG A 232 -1.84 5.25 -2.78
C ARG A 232 -2.55 6.17 -3.75
N GLU A 233 -2.12 7.43 -3.78
CA GLU A 233 -2.55 8.42 -4.77
C GLU A 233 -2.53 7.78 -6.19
N PRO A 234 -3.66 7.81 -6.94
CA PRO A 234 -3.83 7.03 -8.16
C PRO A 234 -2.77 7.26 -9.23
N ILE A 235 -2.37 8.50 -9.50
CA ILE A 235 -1.40 8.85 -10.54
C ILE A 235 -0.01 8.32 -10.17
N ALA A 236 0.46 8.57 -8.95
CA ALA A 236 1.74 8.08 -8.46
C ALA A 236 1.79 6.54 -8.43
N ARG A 237 0.67 5.89 -8.09
CA ARG A 237 0.54 4.44 -8.15
C ARG A 237 0.59 3.92 -9.59
N TYR A 238 -0.12 4.57 -10.51
CA TYR A 238 -0.14 4.22 -11.93
C TYR A 238 1.23 4.37 -12.59
N LEU A 239 1.91 5.51 -12.41
CA LEU A 239 3.26 5.74 -12.92
C LEU A 239 4.30 4.78 -12.31
N SER A 240 4.14 4.43 -11.03
CA SER A 240 4.97 3.41 -10.36
C SER A 240 4.75 2.01 -10.96
N GLU A 241 3.53 1.71 -11.41
CA GLU A 241 3.20 0.49 -12.12
C GLU A 241 3.79 0.47 -13.52
N PHE A 242 3.56 1.53 -14.29
CA PHE A 242 4.17 1.74 -15.61
C PHE A 242 5.68 1.47 -15.56
N ARG A 243 6.42 2.14 -14.67
CA ARG A 243 7.87 1.92 -14.54
C ARG A 243 8.25 0.50 -14.13
N HIS A 244 7.35 -0.25 -13.48
CA HIS A 244 7.57 -1.65 -13.15
C HIS A 244 7.34 -2.58 -14.33
N VAL A 245 6.31 -2.29 -15.11
CA VAL A 245 5.98 -3.02 -16.33
C VAL A 245 7.04 -2.77 -17.40
N GLN A 246 7.47 -1.52 -17.56
CA GLN A 246 8.56 -1.11 -18.45
C GLN A 246 9.88 -1.85 -18.19
N ARG A 247 10.10 -2.39 -16.99
CA ARG A 247 11.28 -3.23 -16.65
C ARG A 247 10.95 -4.73 -16.58
N GLY A 248 9.83 -5.17 -17.16
CA GLY A 248 9.47 -6.57 -17.37
C GLY A 248 8.46 -7.18 -16.39
N ALA A 249 7.83 -6.40 -15.50
CA ALA A 249 6.75 -6.95 -14.66
C ALA A 249 5.45 -7.16 -15.46
N THR A 250 4.77 -8.27 -15.22
CA THR A 250 3.50 -8.60 -15.90
C THR A 250 2.38 -9.02 -14.96
N TRP A 251 2.73 -9.65 -13.82
CA TRP A 251 1.77 -10.34 -12.94
C TRP A 251 0.86 -11.34 -13.66
N LYS A 252 1.28 -11.88 -14.82
CA LYS A 252 0.49 -12.76 -15.69
C LYS A 252 -0.02 -14.06 -15.06
N ASN A 253 0.48 -14.42 -13.87
CA ASN A 253 0.03 -15.58 -13.11
C ASN A 253 -1.07 -15.22 -12.07
N ALA A 254 -1.58 -13.99 -12.10
CA ALA A 254 -2.79 -13.64 -11.37
C ALA A 254 -3.97 -14.45 -11.93
N ARG A 255 -4.85 -14.93 -11.05
CA ARG A 255 -5.92 -15.87 -11.44
C ARG A 255 -7.11 -15.12 -12.03
N HIS A 256 -7.41 -13.92 -11.53
CA HIS A 256 -8.61 -13.16 -11.91
C HIS A 256 -9.86 -14.02 -11.74
N TRP A 257 -9.93 -14.71 -10.60
CA TRP A 257 -10.99 -15.65 -10.28
C TRP A 257 -12.25 -14.92 -9.79
N CYS A 258 -13.37 -15.19 -10.43
CA CYS A 258 -14.66 -14.59 -10.07
C CYS A 258 -15.79 -15.54 -10.47
N LEU A 259 -16.80 -15.71 -9.61
CA LEU A 259 -17.92 -16.64 -9.80
C LEU A 259 -17.49 -18.07 -10.21
N GLY A 260 -16.44 -18.58 -9.58
CA GLY A 260 -16.00 -19.97 -9.77
C GLY A 260 -15.20 -20.25 -11.05
N ARG A 261 -14.77 -19.21 -11.78
CA ARG A 261 -13.95 -19.37 -13.00
C ARG A 261 -12.86 -18.31 -13.13
N HIS A 262 -11.88 -18.59 -13.98
CA HIS A 262 -10.90 -17.61 -14.45
C HIS A 262 -11.51 -16.67 -15.49
N ALA A 263 -11.00 -15.43 -15.56
CA ALA A 263 -11.25 -14.54 -16.69
C ALA A 263 -10.69 -15.14 -17.99
N THR A 264 -11.45 -15.06 -19.08
CA THR A 264 -11.02 -15.55 -20.38
C THR A 264 -10.08 -14.54 -21.07
N PRO A 265 -9.27 -14.97 -22.05
CA PRO A 265 -8.47 -14.05 -22.86
C PRO A 265 -9.32 -13.01 -23.61
N ASP A 266 -10.57 -13.33 -23.95
CA ASP A 266 -11.47 -12.37 -24.61
C ASP A 266 -11.98 -11.30 -23.63
N GLU A 267 -12.20 -11.67 -22.36
CA GLU A 267 -12.58 -10.73 -21.30
C GLU A 267 -11.42 -9.85 -20.84
N LEU A 268 -10.22 -10.41 -20.80
CA LEU A 268 -8.97 -9.73 -20.40
C LEU A 268 -7.85 -10.00 -21.42
N PRO A 269 -7.88 -9.34 -22.59
CA PRO A 269 -6.83 -9.49 -23.58
C PRO A 269 -5.52 -8.87 -23.07
N PRO A 270 -4.36 -9.50 -23.33
CA PRO A 270 -3.07 -8.94 -22.91
C PRO A 270 -2.74 -7.67 -23.71
N CYS A 271 -2.14 -6.68 -23.04
CA CYS A 271 -1.66 -5.46 -23.71
C CYS A 271 -0.34 -5.63 -24.48
N TYR A 272 0.28 -6.80 -24.42
CA TYR A 272 1.59 -7.05 -24.98
C TYR A 272 1.67 -8.44 -25.60
N ASN A 273 2.57 -8.58 -26.57
CA ASN A 273 2.87 -9.85 -27.19
C ASN A 273 4.08 -10.52 -26.52
N GLY A 274 4.07 -11.85 -26.46
CA GLY A 274 5.20 -12.63 -25.94
C GLY A 274 5.29 -12.66 -24.41
N ALA A 275 6.52 -12.55 -23.87
CA ALA A 275 6.79 -12.90 -22.47
C ALA A 275 6.43 -11.79 -21.46
N ASN A 276 6.63 -10.53 -21.84
CA ASN A 276 6.46 -9.32 -21.03
C ASN A 276 6.31 -8.05 -21.88
N TRP A 277 6.06 -6.91 -21.22
CA TRP A 277 5.92 -5.59 -21.84
C TRP A 277 7.14 -4.68 -21.55
N ASN A 278 8.34 -5.25 -21.68
CA ASN A 278 9.59 -4.55 -21.41
C ASN A 278 9.81 -3.40 -22.41
N GLY A 279 10.27 -2.25 -21.93
CA GLY A 279 10.53 -1.08 -22.76
C GLY A 279 9.31 -0.28 -23.23
N VAL A 280 8.09 -0.66 -22.83
CA VAL A 280 6.85 0.05 -23.19
C VAL A 280 6.95 1.57 -22.92
N ALA A 281 6.45 2.38 -23.86
CA ALA A 281 6.33 3.82 -23.71
C ALA A 281 5.12 4.20 -22.83
N LEU A 282 5.11 5.39 -22.22
CA LEU A 282 3.99 5.77 -21.35
C LEU A 282 2.66 5.86 -22.13
N ASP A 283 2.69 6.39 -23.35
CA ASP A 283 1.49 6.55 -24.18
C ASP A 283 0.93 5.19 -24.62
N GLU A 284 1.80 4.23 -24.98
CA GLU A 284 1.39 2.86 -25.29
C GLU A 284 0.82 2.15 -24.05
N PHE A 285 1.42 2.36 -22.88
CA PHE A 285 0.92 1.84 -21.62
C PHE A 285 -0.46 2.39 -21.29
N ALA A 286 -0.67 3.70 -21.48
CA ALA A 286 -1.95 4.37 -21.24
C ALA A 286 -3.01 4.05 -22.30
N GLY A 287 -2.60 3.82 -23.54
CA GLY A 287 -3.50 3.56 -24.68
C GLY A 287 -4.09 2.16 -24.73
N CYS A 288 -3.57 1.19 -23.97
CA CYS A 288 -4.17 -0.14 -23.92
C CYS A 288 -5.45 -0.17 -23.06
N GLU A 289 -6.60 -0.40 -23.69
CA GLU A 289 -7.92 -0.46 -23.03
C GLU A 289 -8.06 -1.58 -21.98
N SER A 290 -7.35 -2.69 -22.14
CA SER A 290 -7.37 -3.81 -21.19
C SER A 290 -6.29 -3.70 -20.11
N ASN A 291 -5.59 -2.56 -20.01
CA ASN A 291 -4.53 -2.38 -19.02
C ASN A 291 -5.09 -2.40 -17.60
N LEU A 292 -4.79 -3.47 -16.88
CA LEU A 292 -5.18 -3.67 -15.48
C LEU A 292 -4.59 -2.65 -14.50
N ALA A 293 -3.64 -1.80 -14.93
CA ALA A 293 -3.19 -0.67 -14.14
C ALA A 293 -4.28 0.40 -13.99
N ALA A 294 -5.15 0.59 -14.99
CA ALA A 294 -6.27 1.51 -14.90
C ALA A 294 -7.22 1.04 -13.78
N ASN A 295 -7.61 1.96 -12.89
CA ASN A 295 -8.53 1.74 -11.77
C ASN A 295 -8.25 0.50 -10.92
N ARG A 296 -6.97 0.12 -10.83
CA ARG A 296 -6.56 -1.08 -10.09
C ARG A 296 -7.10 -1.10 -8.66
N GLN A 297 -7.06 0.03 -7.95
CA GLN A 297 -7.50 0.08 -6.56
C GLN A 297 -9.00 -0.19 -6.44
N THR A 298 -9.81 0.50 -7.24
CA THR A 298 -11.26 0.29 -7.31
C THR A 298 -11.58 -1.16 -7.66
N ARG A 299 -11.05 -1.67 -8.79
CA ARG A 299 -11.29 -3.04 -9.23
C ARG A 299 -10.89 -4.08 -8.19
N MET A 300 -9.75 -3.89 -7.51
CA MET A 300 -9.26 -4.87 -6.54
C MET A 300 -9.96 -4.82 -5.19
N LEU A 301 -10.76 -3.78 -4.91
CA LEU A 301 -11.53 -3.63 -3.68
C LEU A 301 -13.03 -3.88 -3.86
N ALA A 302 -13.52 -3.77 -5.09
CA ALA A 302 -14.90 -4.06 -5.42
C ALA A 302 -15.19 -5.57 -5.37
N ASP A 303 -16.45 -5.90 -5.12
CA ASP A 303 -17.00 -7.21 -5.45
C ASP A 303 -17.35 -7.23 -6.94
N LEU A 304 -16.48 -7.87 -7.72
CA LEU A 304 -16.63 -7.93 -9.17
C LEU A 304 -17.81 -8.81 -9.58
N ALA A 305 -18.32 -9.68 -8.71
CA ALA A 305 -19.50 -10.49 -9.02
C ALA A 305 -20.73 -9.60 -9.27
N LEU A 306 -20.82 -8.45 -8.60
CA LEU A 306 -21.92 -7.49 -8.75
C LEU A 306 -22.00 -6.87 -10.16
N VAL A 307 -20.88 -6.84 -10.88
CA VAL A 307 -20.79 -6.30 -12.23
C VAL A 307 -20.55 -7.38 -13.29
N GLY A 308 -20.87 -8.65 -13.00
CA GLY A 308 -20.66 -9.74 -13.96
C GLY A 308 -19.17 -10.04 -14.22
N CYS A 309 -18.34 -9.94 -13.19
CA CYS A 309 -16.91 -10.22 -13.22
C CYS A 309 -16.17 -9.38 -14.27
N TYR A 310 -15.43 -10.03 -15.17
CA TYR A 310 -14.65 -9.38 -16.23
C TYR A 310 -15.44 -9.26 -17.55
N ASN A 311 -16.68 -9.75 -17.61
CA ASN A 311 -17.52 -9.61 -18.79
C ASN A 311 -18.04 -8.17 -18.91
N LYS A 312 -17.47 -7.40 -19.84
CA LYS A 312 -17.86 -6.00 -20.10
C LYS A 312 -19.26 -5.86 -20.71
N THR A 313 -19.85 -6.91 -21.28
CA THR A 313 -21.18 -6.86 -21.91
C THR A 313 -22.32 -7.17 -20.93
N TYR A 314 -22.01 -7.51 -19.68
CA TYR A 314 -23.02 -7.84 -18.67
C TYR A 314 -23.99 -6.69 -18.36
N MET A 315 -23.51 -5.45 -18.43
CA MET A 315 -24.31 -4.25 -18.14
C MET A 315 -23.78 -3.05 -18.96
N PRO A 316 -24.57 -1.97 -19.11
CA PRO A 316 -24.14 -0.78 -19.84
C PRO A 316 -22.81 -0.21 -19.34
N GLY A 317 -21.97 0.25 -20.27
CA GLY A 317 -20.62 0.74 -19.97
C GLY A 317 -20.60 1.89 -18.96
N ALA A 318 -21.51 2.85 -19.07
CA ALA A 318 -21.60 3.98 -18.15
C ALA A 318 -21.82 3.53 -16.69
N GLU A 319 -22.74 2.59 -16.48
CA GLU A 319 -23.10 2.05 -15.17
C GLU A 319 -21.95 1.19 -14.58
N ARG A 320 -21.27 0.42 -15.44
CA ARG A 320 -20.08 -0.35 -15.07
C ARG A 320 -18.90 0.54 -14.71
N THR A 321 -18.71 1.64 -15.43
CA THR A 321 -17.60 2.58 -15.27
C THR A 321 -17.68 3.30 -13.93
N VAL A 322 -18.88 3.78 -13.56
CA VAL A 322 -19.13 4.36 -12.23
C VAL A 322 -18.81 3.35 -11.12
N SER A 323 -19.09 2.07 -11.36
CA SER A 323 -18.92 1.01 -10.37
C SER A 323 -17.47 0.50 -10.22
N CYS A 324 -16.69 0.41 -11.30
CA CYS A 324 -15.39 -0.30 -11.27
C CYS A 324 -14.30 0.22 -12.23
N TRP A 325 -14.65 0.96 -13.29
CA TRP A 325 -13.74 1.26 -14.40
C TRP A 325 -13.97 2.65 -15.03
N PRO A 326 -13.61 3.77 -14.38
CA PRO A 326 -13.53 5.05 -15.09
C PRO A 326 -12.48 4.98 -16.21
N ALA A 327 -12.94 4.82 -17.45
CA ALA A 327 -12.07 4.97 -18.61
C ALA A 327 -11.40 6.34 -18.54
N PRO A 328 -10.12 6.48 -18.91
CA PRO A 328 -9.58 7.80 -19.18
C PRO A 328 -10.40 8.37 -20.34
N SER A 329 -11.19 9.40 -20.06
CA SER A 329 -11.80 10.22 -21.10
C SER A 329 -10.66 10.81 -21.92
N ALA A 330 -10.44 10.29 -23.13
CA ALA A 330 -9.66 10.99 -24.13
C ALA A 330 -10.45 12.25 -24.50
N THR A 331 -9.98 13.40 -24.02
CA THR A 331 -10.30 14.72 -24.56
C THR A 331 -9.12 15.22 -25.35
#